data_AF-A0A554R1H8-F1
#
_entry.id   AF-A0A554R1H8-F1
#
_cell.length_a   1.000
_cell.length_b   1.000
_cell.length_c   1.000
_cell.angle_alpha   90.00
_cell.angle_beta   90.00
_cell.angle_gamma   90.00
#
_symmetry.space_group_name_H-M   'P 1'
#
loop_
_entity.id
_entity.type
_entity.pdbx_description
1 polymer ?
#
loop_
_entity_poly.entity_id
_entity_poly.type
_entity_poly.pdbx_seq_one_letter_code
_entity_poly.pdbx_strand_id
1 'polypeptide(L)'
;MSSFTSLDALKYLTAFVQTQTDWAVDAIGCNAYSDLSREDADRIENAISDPIDTIEHLAKHMLEVVQVLEPGFDPSTGKYSDGRRVRSHVEIEYGRSFSNLWHCDPNQDSAQTLTGTLSADPGQYRGTYEISIIPPQSIEVTLKPATFAFYAEPVEPIENGVAFVGLGDFDGENESIALDIGDSVERRTVYLTAAEAGQLGRTLVEFEEQHPTDTDSDH
;
A
#
# COMPACT_ATOMS: atom_id res chain seq x y z
N MET A 1 -19.44 27.72 22.16
CA MET A 1 -18.89 26.41 22.60
C MET A 1 -19.78 25.34 21.99
N SER A 2 -19.27 24.49 21.11
CA SER A 2 -20.04 23.31 20.68
C SER A 2 -20.13 22.38 21.89
N SER A 3 -21.33 22.15 22.42
CA SER A 3 -21.55 21.18 23.49
C SER A 3 -21.82 19.83 22.85
N PHE A 4 -20.95 18.85 23.09
CA PHE A 4 -21.24 17.46 22.71
C PHE A 4 -22.20 16.82 23.72
N THR A 5 -22.98 15.84 23.26
CA THR A 5 -23.94 15.10 24.09
C THR A 5 -23.33 13.80 24.61
N SER A 6 -23.99 13.17 25.59
CA SER A 6 -23.63 11.81 26.03
C SER A 6 -23.75 10.78 24.90
N LEU A 7 -24.72 10.96 23.98
CA LEU A 7 -24.84 10.13 22.80
C LEU A 7 -23.65 10.30 21.84
N ASP A 8 -23.14 11.53 21.69
CA ASP A 8 -21.94 11.78 20.88
C ASP A 8 -20.69 11.11 21.46
N ALA A 9 -20.55 11.14 22.79
CA ALA A 9 -19.49 10.41 23.48
C ALA A 9 -19.62 8.89 23.27
N LEU A 10 -20.84 8.35 23.31
CA LEU A 10 -21.06 6.92 23.05
C LEU A 10 -20.76 6.54 21.59
N LYS A 11 -21.21 7.35 20.61
CA LYS A 11 -20.87 7.17 19.19
C LYS A 11 -19.36 7.15 18.95
N TYR A 12 -18.65 8.10 19.56
CA TYR A 12 -17.19 8.16 19.50
C TYR A 12 -16.55 6.91 20.09
N LEU A 13 -16.94 6.51 21.31
CA LEU A 13 -16.40 5.32 21.97
C LEU A 13 -16.66 4.03 21.18
N THR A 14 -17.86 3.88 20.62
CA THR A 14 -18.19 2.73 19.75
C THR A 14 -17.29 2.70 18.52
N ALA A 15 -17.12 3.83 17.82
CA ALA A 15 -16.24 3.90 16.66
C ALA A 15 -14.76 3.71 17.02
N PHE A 16 -14.33 4.18 18.20
CA PHE A 16 -12.98 3.97 18.73
C PHE A 16 -12.71 2.50 18.99
N VAL A 17 -13.58 1.83 19.76
CA VAL A 17 -13.44 0.40 20.08
C VAL A 17 -13.45 -0.44 18.82
N GLN A 18 -14.36 -0.18 17.87
CA GLN A 18 -14.35 -0.88 16.59
C GLN A 18 -13.01 -0.71 15.87
N THR A 19 -12.46 0.51 15.78
CA THR A 19 -11.15 0.74 15.13
C THR A 19 -10.02 -0.03 15.80
N GLN A 20 -10.00 -0.06 17.13
CA GLN A 20 -8.97 -0.78 17.89
C GLN A 20 -9.11 -2.30 17.73
N THR A 21 -10.34 -2.81 17.69
CA THR A 21 -10.63 -4.22 17.40
C THR A 21 -10.17 -4.59 16.00
N ASP A 22 -10.57 -3.82 14.97
CA ASP A 22 -10.19 -4.09 13.57
C ASP A 22 -8.66 -4.15 13.43
N TRP A 23 -7.94 -3.19 14.03
CA TRP A 23 -6.47 -3.17 14.01
C TRP A 23 -5.86 -4.35 14.78
N ALA A 24 -6.40 -4.69 15.96
CA ALA A 24 -5.88 -5.78 16.76
C ALA A 24 -6.05 -7.13 16.05
N VAL A 25 -7.22 -7.37 15.45
CA VAL A 25 -7.50 -8.60 14.69
C VAL A 25 -6.59 -8.69 13.47
N ASP A 26 -6.40 -7.61 12.72
CA ASP A 26 -5.48 -7.58 11.58
C ASP A 26 -4.03 -7.82 12.00
N ALA A 27 -3.57 -7.13 13.06
CA ALA A 27 -2.21 -7.29 13.56
C ALA A 27 -1.91 -8.72 14.02
N ILE A 28 -2.90 -9.38 14.65
CA ILE A 28 -2.80 -10.78 15.08
C ILE A 28 -2.90 -11.73 13.88
N GLY A 29 -3.85 -11.51 12.98
CA GLY A 29 -4.15 -12.39 11.85
C GLY A 29 -3.08 -12.37 10.75
N CYS A 30 -2.48 -11.22 10.46
CA CYS A 30 -1.57 -11.08 9.34
C CYS A 30 -0.09 -11.31 9.68
N ASN A 31 0.34 -11.12 10.93
CA ASN A 31 1.77 -11.20 11.31
C ASN A 31 2.17 -12.48 12.04
N ALA A 32 1.21 -13.25 12.57
CA ALA A 32 1.55 -14.37 13.45
C ALA A 32 2.09 -15.62 12.71
N TYR A 33 1.88 -15.72 11.39
CA TYR A 33 1.98 -17.01 10.69
C TYR A 33 3.10 -17.12 9.65
N SER A 34 3.80 -16.05 9.29
CA SER A 34 4.72 -16.04 8.14
C SER A 34 5.89 -17.03 8.26
N ASP A 35 6.33 -17.32 9.48
CA ASP A 35 7.50 -18.17 9.76
C ASP A 35 7.14 -19.49 10.48
N LEU A 36 5.86 -19.81 10.61
CA LEU A 36 5.41 -20.99 11.34
C LEU A 36 5.23 -22.20 10.43
N SER A 37 5.44 -23.38 10.99
CA SER A 37 4.96 -24.61 10.36
C SER A 37 3.43 -24.58 10.27
N ARG A 38 2.85 -25.28 9.30
CA ARG A 38 1.39 -25.36 9.15
C ARG A 38 0.70 -25.86 10.42
N GLU A 39 1.26 -26.87 11.08
CA GLU A 39 0.70 -27.43 12.32
C GLU A 39 0.75 -26.42 13.47
N ASP A 40 1.84 -25.65 13.60
CA ASP A 40 1.94 -24.61 14.62
C ASP A 40 0.99 -23.43 14.34
N ALA A 41 0.85 -23.05 13.06
CA ALA A 41 -0.10 -22.04 12.63
C ALA A 41 -1.54 -22.45 12.96
N ASP A 42 -1.95 -23.66 12.57
CA ASP A 42 -3.28 -24.21 12.88
C ASP A 42 -3.53 -24.24 14.40
N ARG A 43 -2.53 -24.63 15.20
CA ARG A 43 -2.66 -24.65 16.67
C ARG A 43 -2.86 -23.25 17.24
N ILE A 44 -2.13 -22.26 16.73
CA ILE A 44 -2.24 -20.86 17.20
C ILE A 44 -3.58 -20.27 16.78
N GLU A 45 -4.00 -20.47 15.52
CA GLU A 45 -5.29 -20.02 15.02
C GLU A 45 -6.44 -20.53 15.89
N ASN A 46 -6.45 -21.84 16.19
CA ASN A 46 -7.45 -22.43 17.08
C ASN A 46 -7.39 -21.86 18.50
N ALA A 47 -6.20 -21.54 19.01
CA ALA A 47 -6.03 -21.00 20.37
C ALA A 47 -6.47 -19.53 20.49
N ILE A 48 -6.39 -18.75 19.41
CA ILE A 48 -6.71 -17.31 19.41
C ILE A 48 -8.10 -16.98 18.86
N SER A 49 -8.77 -17.93 18.19
CA SER A 49 -10.11 -17.74 17.63
C SER A 49 -11.12 -17.25 18.68
N ASP A 50 -11.26 -17.95 19.81
CA ASP A 50 -12.21 -17.58 20.87
C ASP A 50 -11.94 -16.17 21.46
N PRO A 51 -10.68 -15.80 21.77
CA PRO A 51 -10.34 -14.42 22.13
C PRO A 51 -10.70 -13.38 21.07
N ILE A 52 -10.41 -13.63 19.79
CA ILE A 52 -10.73 -12.71 18.69
C ILE A 52 -12.24 -12.49 18.61
N ASP A 53 -13.02 -13.58 18.59
CA ASP A 53 -14.48 -13.53 18.56
C ASP A 53 -15.04 -12.73 19.76
N THR A 54 -14.43 -12.88 20.94
CA THR A 54 -14.84 -12.14 22.14
C THR A 54 -14.62 -10.63 21.99
N ILE A 55 -13.50 -10.21 21.39
CA ILE A 55 -13.18 -8.80 21.16
C ILE A 55 -14.11 -8.21 20.08
N GLU A 56 -14.41 -8.97 19.02
CA GLU A 56 -15.38 -8.57 17.99
C GLU A 56 -16.79 -8.41 18.56
N HIS A 57 -17.23 -9.34 19.43
CA HIS A 57 -18.51 -9.24 20.11
C HIS A 57 -18.65 -7.97 20.97
N LEU A 58 -17.58 -7.51 21.61
CA LEU A 58 -17.60 -6.26 22.37
C LEU A 58 -17.91 -5.05 21.47
N ALA A 59 -17.23 -4.93 20.33
CA ALA A 59 -17.48 -3.85 19.37
C ALA A 59 -18.91 -3.89 18.84
N LYS A 60 -19.42 -5.09 18.55
CA LYS A 60 -20.80 -5.32 18.11
C LYS A 60 -21.83 -4.90 19.17
N HIS A 61 -21.67 -5.32 20.42
CA HIS A 61 -22.58 -4.94 21.50
C HIS A 61 -22.59 -3.42 21.74
N MET A 62 -21.44 -2.75 21.66
CA MET A 62 -21.38 -1.29 21.75
C MET A 62 -22.14 -0.60 20.62
N LEU A 63 -22.08 -1.14 19.40
CA LEU A 63 -22.86 -0.65 18.27
C LEU A 63 -24.36 -0.87 18.47
N GLU A 64 -24.77 -2.05 18.93
CA GLU A 64 -26.18 -2.36 19.23
C GLU A 64 -26.77 -1.37 20.24
N VAL A 65 -26.04 -1.02 21.31
CA VAL A 65 -26.49 -0.02 22.29
C VAL A 65 -26.70 1.35 21.64
N VAL A 66 -25.80 1.79 20.76
CA VAL A 66 -25.99 3.06 20.02
C VAL A 66 -27.20 2.97 19.10
N GLN A 67 -27.39 1.85 18.39
CA GLN A 67 -28.49 1.66 17.45
C GLN A 67 -29.87 1.58 18.13
N VAL A 68 -29.95 1.20 19.40
CA VAL A 68 -31.17 1.32 20.20
C VAL A 68 -31.56 2.80 20.39
N LEU A 69 -30.58 3.69 20.56
CA LEU A 69 -30.81 5.12 20.75
C LEU A 69 -30.95 5.88 19.42
N GLU A 70 -30.23 5.44 18.40
CA GLU A 70 -30.20 6.02 17.06
C GLU A 70 -30.21 4.92 15.99
N PRO A 71 -31.41 4.45 15.62
CA PRO A 71 -31.56 3.41 14.61
C PRO A 71 -30.89 3.80 13.30
N GLY A 72 -30.10 2.89 12.74
CA GLY A 72 -29.36 3.11 11.50
C GLY A 72 -28.03 3.85 11.67
N PHE A 73 -27.58 4.12 12.90
CA PHE A 73 -26.22 4.59 13.13
C PHE A 73 -25.20 3.55 12.64
N ASP A 74 -24.24 4.03 11.85
CA ASP A 74 -23.09 3.30 11.34
C ASP A 74 -21.83 4.13 11.64
N PRO A 75 -20.80 3.61 12.33
CA PRO A 75 -19.57 4.34 12.63
C PRO A 75 -18.83 4.91 11.41
N SER A 76 -18.99 4.31 10.22
CA SER A 76 -18.32 4.73 8.99
C SER A 76 -18.96 5.96 8.34
N THR A 77 -20.27 6.14 8.50
CA THR A 77 -21.05 7.22 7.85
C THR A 77 -21.77 8.13 8.85
N GLY A 78 -21.78 7.75 10.12
CA GLY A 78 -22.49 8.38 11.20
C GLY A 78 -21.97 9.78 11.53
N LYS A 79 -22.85 10.56 12.14
CA LYS A 79 -22.60 11.94 12.52
C LYS A 79 -22.88 12.17 14.00
N TYR A 80 -22.18 13.13 14.59
CA TYR A 80 -22.50 13.73 15.87
C TYR A 80 -23.74 14.62 15.77
N SER A 81 -24.26 15.01 16.92
CA SER A 81 -25.41 15.91 17.05
C SER A 81 -25.18 17.29 16.42
N ASP A 82 -23.93 17.75 16.33
CA ASP A 82 -23.53 18.99 15.66
C ASP A 82 -23.34 18.85 14.13
N GLY A 83 -23.64 17.66 13.58
CA GLY A 83 -23.57 17.35 12.15
C GLY A 83 -22.19 16.94 11.67
N ARG A 84 -21.15 17.01 12.52
CA ARG A 84 -19.81 16.52 12.19
C ARG A 84 -19.82 15.00 12.02
N ARG A 85 -19.02 14.48 11.10
CA ARG A 85 -18.78 13.03 10.94
C ARG A 85 -18.01 12.46 12.12
N VAL A 86 -18.36 11.24 12.51
CA VAL A 86 -17.59 10.47 13.49
C VAL A 86 -16.23 10.06 12.89
N ARG A 87 -16.24 9.57 11.65
CA ARG A 87 -15.05 9.17 10.90
C ARG A 87 -15.00 9.88 9.55
N SER A 88 -13.81 10.34 9.16
CA SER A 88 -13.52 10.78 7.79
C SER A 88 -12.60 9.78 7.11
N HIS A 89 -12.76 9.63 5.80
CA HIS A 89 -12.00 8.71 4.97
C HIS A 89 -11.47 9.46 3.75
N VAL A 90 -10.25 9.16 3.35
CA VAL A 90 -9.63 9.68 2.13
C VAL A 90 -8.82 8.57 1.46
N GLU A 91 -8.93 8.46 0.15
CA GLU A 91 -8.07 7.58 -0.65
C GLU A 91 -6.72 8.28 -0.87
N ILE A 92 -5.62 7.60 -0.57
CA ILE A 92 -4.25 8.10 -0.80
C ILE A 92 -3.85 7.79 -2.25
N GLU A 93 -4.03 6.54 -2.64
CA GLU A 93 -3.88 6.01 -3.99
C GLU A 93 -4.81 4.80 -4.17
N TYR A 94 -4.96 4.28 -5.38
CA TYR A 94 -5.86 3.15 -5.63
C TYR A 94 -5.58 1.98 -4.69
N GLY A 95 -6.59 1.59 -3.90
CA GLY A 95 -6.48 0.48 -2.95
C GLY A 95 -5.79 0.82 -1.62
N ARG A 96 -5.31 2.05 -1.44
CA ARG A 96 -4.72 2.53 -0.19
C ARG A 96 -5.46 3.74 0.33
N SER A 97 -5.97 3.65 1.54
CA SER A 97 -6.77 4.71 2.14
C SER A 97 -6.30 5.06 3.55
N PHE A 98 -6.73 6.22 4.01
CA PHE A 98 -6.57 6.69 5.36
C PHE A 98 -7.92 7.03 5.96
N SER A 99 -8.11 6.69 7.23
CA SER A 99 -9.30 7.07 7.98
C SER A 99 -8.89 7.77 9.27
N ASN A 100 -9.55 8.88 9.59
CA ASN A 100 -9.40 9.58 10.86
C ASN A 100 -10.68 9.48 11.68
N LEU A 101 -10.54 9.13 12.96
CA LEU A 101 -11.62 9.23 13.94
C LEU A 101 -11.55 10.60 14.60
N TRP A 102 -12.64 11.36 14.53
CA TRP A 102 -12.74 12.68 15.17
C TRP A 102 -13.23 12.54 16.60
N HIS A 103 -12.76 13.38 17.51
CA HIS A 103 -13.27 13.39 18.87
C HIS A 103 -14.65 14.06 18.93
N CYS A 104 -15.52 13.59 19.85
CA CYS A 104 -16.84 14.18 20.03
C CYS A 104 -16.76 15.65 20.51
N ASP A 105 -15.76 15.99 21.33
CA ASP A 105 -15.35 17.37 21.63
C ASP A 105 -14.31 17.86 20.61
N PRO A 106 -14.64 18.84 19.73
CA PRO A 106 -13.73 19.32 18.69
C PRO A 106 -12.50 20.03 19.24
N ASN A 107 -12.49 20.42 20.52
CA ASN A 107 -11.33 21.06 21.13
C ASN A 107 -10.25 20.06 21.55
N GLN A 108 -10.54 18.75 21.50
CA GLN A 108 -9.56 17.70 21.77
C GLN A 108 -8.87 17.20 20.51
N ASP A 109 -9.43 17.47 19.33
CA ASP A 109 -8.76 17.18 18.07
C ASP A 109 -7.58 18.14 17.89
N SER A 110 -6.41 17.59 17.54
CA SER A 110 -5.19 18.35 17.27
C SER A 110 -4.83 18.23 15.80
N ALA A 111 -4.25 19.30 15.24
CA ALA A 111 -3.68 19.24 13.90
C ALA A 111 -2.49 18.28 13.90
N GLN A 112 -2.43 17.39 12.91
CA GLN A 112 -1.38 16.39 12.78
C GLN A 112 -1.01 16.22 11.32
N THR A 113 0.27 15.94 11.08
CA THR A 113 0.79 15.61 9.75
C THR A 113 1.42 14.23 9.82
N LEU A 114 0.95 13.32 8.96
CA LEU A 114 1.46 11.96 8.83
C LEU A 114 2.14 11.83 7.48
N THR A 115 3.25 11.10 7.42
CA THR A 115 3.98 10.86 6.17
C THR A 115 4.15 9.36 5.94
N GLY A 116 4.13 8.94 4.69
CA GLY A 116 4.45 7.56 4.33
C GLY A 116 5.06 7.45 2.94
N THR A 117 5.49 6.25 2.58
CA THR A 117 6.06 5.92 1.27
C THR A 117 5.01 5.27 0.38
N LEU A 118 4.98 5.64 -0.89
CA LEU A 118 4.24 4.94 -1.94
C LEU A 118 5.12 3.81 -2.47
N SER A 119 4.66 2.58 -2.33
CA SER A 119 5.36 1.38 -2.79
C SER A 119 4.36 0.53 -3.58
N ALA A 120 4.69 0.16 -4.82
CA ALA A 120 3.89 -0.80 -5.58
C ALA A 120 4.42 -2.23 -5.39
N ASP A 121 5.74 -2.39 -5.45
CA ASP A 121 6.43 -3.67 -5.34
C ASP A 121 7.71 -3.53 -4.48
N PRO A 122 8.22 -4.63 -3.90
CA PRO A 122 9.53 -4.64 -3.25
C PRO A 122 10.60 -4.07 -4.20
N GLY A 123 11.28 -2.98 -3.77
CA GLY A 123 12.32 -2.32 -4.56
C GLY A 123 11.83 -1.19 -5.49
N GLN A 124 10.52 -0.99 -5.66
CA GLN A 124 9.98 0.11 -6.46
C GLN A 124 9.46 1.24 -5.55
N TYR A 125 10.21 2.34 -5.48
CA TYR A 125 9.81 3.55 -4.77
C TYR A 125 9.00 4.46 -5.68
N ARG A 126 7.69 4.66 -5.40
CA ARG A 126 6.82 5.53 -6.23
C ARG A 126 6.71 6.95 -5.69
N GLY A 127 7.32 7.23 -4.55
CA GLY A 127 7.33 8.54 -3.91
C GLY A 127 6.93 8.48 -2.46
N THR A 128 6.56 9.63 -1.90
CA THR A 128 5.95 9.74 -0.58
C THR A 128 4.58 10.37 -0.67
N TYR A 129 3.83 10.27 0.42
CA TYR A 129 2.61 11.04 0.63
C TYR A 129 2.66 11.71 1.99
N GLU A 130 1.91 12.79 2.12
CA GLU A 130 1.69 13.54 3.35
C GLU A 130 0.19 13.69 3.57
N ILE A 131 -0.29 13.37 4.77
CA ILE A 131 -1.68 13.50 5.20
C ILE A 131 -1.73 14.58 6.27
N SER A 132 -2.46 15.64 6.00
CA SER A 132 -2.69 16.73 6.94
C SER A 132 -4.10 16.63 7.53
N ILE A 133 -4.16 16.36 8.83
CA ILE A 133 -5.40 16.31 9.63
C ILE A 133 -5.64 17.71 10.18
N ILE A 134 -6.72 18.34 9.75
CA ILE A 134 -7.06 19.74 10.07
C ILE A 134 -8.39 19.75 10.84
N PRO A 135 -8.36 19.98 12.17
CA PRO A 135 -9.56 20.11 12.97
C PRO A 135 -10.49 21.22 12.45
N PRO A 136 -11.82 21.05 12.55
CA PRO A 136 -12.47 19.95 13.26
C PRO A 136 -12.73 18.68 12.41
N GLN A 137 -12.60 18.71 11.08
CA GLN A 137 -13.17 17.67 10.20
C GLN A 137 -12.47 17.46 8.83
N SER A 138 -11.37 18.14 8.56
CA SER A 138 -10.75 18.13 7.22
C SER A 138 -9.52 17.22 7.18
N ILE A 139 -9.37 16.48 6.07
CA ILE A 139 -8.18 15.70 5.77
C ILE A 139 -7.71 16.10 4.37
N GLU A 140 -6.44 16.45 4.25
CA GLU A 140 -5.81 16.77 2.97
C GLU A 140 -4.70 15.76 2.70
N VAL A 141 -4.58 15.29 1.45
CA VAL A 141 -3.53 14.38 1.03
C VAL A 141 -2.69 15.06 -0.04
N THR A 142 -1.38 15.09 0.16
CA THR A 142 -0.40 15.58 -0.81
C THR A 142 0.48 14.42 -1.24
N LEU A 143 0.42 14.05 -2.51
CA LEU A 143 1.32 13.06 -3.11
C LEU A 143 2.59 13.75 -3.60
N LYS A 144 3.75 13.16 -3.28
CA LYS A 144 5.08 13.61 -3.69
C LYS A 144 5.71 12.46 -4.49
N PRO A 145 5.38 12.32 -5.79
CA PRO A 145 5.90 11.24 -6.60
C PRO A 145 7.42 11.27 -6.63
N ALA A 146 8.03 10.08 -6.69
CA ALA A 146 9.48 9.97 -6.84
C ALA A 146 9.88 10.52 -8.21
N THR A 147 10.85 11.43 -8.22
CA THR A 147 11.52 11.86 -9.45
C THR A 147 12.85 11.13 -9.52
N PHE A 148 12.97 10.22 -10.48
CA PHE A 148 14.24 9.55 -10.75
C PHE A 148 14.91 10.27 -11.91
N ALA A 149 16.05 10.90 -11.64
CA ALA A 149 16.96 11.30 -12.69
C ALA A 149 17.95 10.15 -12.91
N PHE A 150 17.76 9.38 -13.98
CA PHE A 150 18.73 8.38 -14.40
C PHE A 150 19.90 9.09 -15.08
N TYR A 151 21.07 9.06 -14.44
CA TYR A 151 22.31 9.48 -15.06
C TYR A 151 22.98 8.23 -15.65
N ALA A 152 23.04 8.14 -16.97
CA ALA A 152 23.78 7.09 -17.65
C ALA A 152 25.23 7.55 -17.83
N GLU A 153 26.18 6.87 -17.20
CA GLU A 153 27.56 6.88 -17.66
C GLU A 153 27.69 5.84 -18.79
N PRO A 154 28.28 6.21 -19.95
CA PRO A 154 28.54 5.24 -21.01
C PRO A 154 29.37 4.07 -20.49
N VAL A 155 28.86 2.85 -20.62
CA VAL A 155 29.61 1.63 -20.27
C VAL A 155 30.24 1.08 -21.54
N GLU A 156 31.51 0.69 -21.47
CA GLU A 156 32.16 0.01 -22.59
C GLU A 156 31.48 -1.33 -22.88
N PRO A 157 31.28 -1.70 -24.16
CA PRO A 157 30.62 -2.94 -24.54
C PRO A 157 31.40 -4.16 -24.03
N ILE A 158 30.69 -5.12 -23.43
CA ILE A 158 31.25 -6.41 -23.03
C ILE A 158 31.12 -7.37 -24.21
N GLU A 159 32.24 -7.97 -24.63
CA GLU A 159 32.24 -9.05 -25.63
C GLU A 159 31.42 -10.25 -25.11
N ASN A 160 30.34 -10.60 -25.81
CA ASN A 160 29.50 -11.81 -25.61
C ASN A 160 28.52 -11.84 -24.42
N GLY A 161 27.99 -10.70 -23.95
CA GLY A 161 26.93 -10.70 -22.92
C GLY A 161 25.50 -10.91 -23.47
N VAL A 162 24.67 -11.70 -22.77
CA VAL A 162 23.22 -11.87 -23.06
C VAL A 162 22.42 -10.89 -22.20
N ALA A 163 21.39 -10.26 -22.77
CA ALA A 163 20.62 -9.20 -22.13
C ALA A 163 19.12 -9.52 -22.06
N PHE A 164 18.44 -9.21 -20.94
CA PHE A 164 16.99 -9.35 -20.79
C PHE A 164 16.30 -7.99 -21.01
N VAL A 165 15.32 -7.94 -21.90
CA VAL A 165 14.58 -6.70 -22.23
C VAL A 165 13.27 -6.65 -21.45
N GLY A 166 13.02 -5.55 -20.73
CA GLY A 166 11.73 -5.27 -20.08
C GLY A 166 11.17 -3.93 -20.57
N LEU A 167 9.89 -3.87 -20.94
CA LEU A 167 9.23 -2.62 -21.31
C LEU A 167 8.74 -1.89 -20.04
N GLY A 168 9.05 -0.60 -19.90
CA GLY A 168 8.53 0.29 -18.86
C GLY A 168 8.12 1.64 -19.46
N ASP A 169 7.23 2.37 -18.77
CA ASP A 169 6.78 3.71 -19.17
C ASP A 169 7.76 4.79 -18.68
N PHE A 170 8.11 5.77 -19.54
CA PHE A 170 9.09 6.83 -19.25
C PHE A 170 8.53 8.24 -19.57
N ASP A 171 8.72 9.19 -18.65
CA ASP A 171 8.33 10.61 -18.78
C ASP A 171 9.42 11.49 -19.47
N GLY A 172 10.32 10.88 -20.23
CA GLY A 172 11.32 11.61 -21.03
C GLY A 172 10.79 11.94 -22.43
N GLU A 173 11.19 13.08 -23.00
CA GLU A 173 10.82 13.49 -24.37
C GLU A 173 11.25 12.48 -25.48
N ASN A 174 11.98 11.42 -25.12
CA ASN A 174 12.37 10.33 -26.01
C ASN A 174 12.00 8.97 -25.39
N GLU A 175 11.09 8.24 -26.05
CA GLU A 175 10.78 6.85 -25.73
C GLU A 175 12.06 6.00 -25.74
N SER A 176 12.40 5.42 -24.59
CA SER A 176 13.59 4.58 -24.41
C SER A 176 13.18 3.21 -23.87
N ILE A 177 13.87 2.16 -24.30
CA ILE A 177 13.64 0.78 -23.89
C ILE A 177 14.64 0.45 -22.78
N ALA A 178 14.16 -0.02 -21.63
CA ALA A 178 15.01 -0.51 -20.56
C ALA A 178 15.43 -1.96 -20.78
N LEU A 179 16.69 -2.26 -20.54
CA LEU A 179 17.29 -3.58 -20.63
C LEU A 179 17.99 -3.85 -19.32
N ASP A 180 17.53 -4.86 -18.57
CA ASP A 180 18.23 -5.31 -17.38
C ASP A 180 19.26 -6.36 -17.79
N ILE A 181 20.53 -6.01 -17.69
CA ILE A 181 21.66 -6.81 -18.14
C ILE A 181 22.51 -7.17 -16.94
N GLY A 182 22.72 -8.47 -16.71
CA GLY A 182 23.48 -8.94 -15.57
C GLY A 182 23.12 -10.35 -15.14
N ASP A 183 23.89 -10.90 -14.20
CA ASP A 183 23.60 -12.19 -13.57
C ASP A 183 22.71 -12.01 -12.31
N SER A 184 22.59 -13.05 -11.49
CA SER A 184 21.80 -12.97 -10.24
C SER A 184 22.43 -12.11 -9.14
N VAL A 185 23.68 -11.66 -9.33
CA VAL A 185 24.49 -10.95 -8.33
C VAL A 185 24.78 -9.51 -8.75
N GLU A 186 25.03 -9.27 -10.04
CA GLU A 186 25.31 -7.95 -10.60
C GLU A 186 24.36 -7.64 -11.75
N ARG A 187 23.24 -6.95 -11.44
CA ARG A 187 22.29 -6.43 -12.43
C ARG A 187 22.52 -4.95 -12.71
N ARG A 188 22.38 -4.57 -13.98
CA ARG A 188 22.49 -3.18 -14.44
C ARG A 188 21.42 -2.91 -15.48
N THR A 189 20.69 -1.82 -15.29
CA THR A 189 19.72 -1.36 -16.29
C THR A 189 20.39 -0.45 -17.31
N VAL A 190 20.34 -0.84 -18.58
CA VAL A 190 20.79 -0.08 -19.75
C VAL A 190 19.56 0.41 -20.49
N TYR A 191 19.57 1.65 -20.97
CA TYR A 191 18.47 2.20 -21.77
C TYR A 191 18.90 2.35 -23.21
N LEU A 192 18.06 1.90 -24.13
CA LEU A 192 18.27 1.99 -25.58
C LEU A 192 17.22 2.90 -26.21
N THR A 193 17.64 3.74 -27.15
CA THR A 193 16.71 4.35 -28.10
C THR A 193 16.06 3.27 -28.98
N ALA A 194 14.95 3.59 -29.62
CA ALA A 194 14.31 2.68 -30.58
C ALA A 194 15.26 2.19 -31.69
N ALA A 195 16.18 3.06 -32.15
CA ALA A 195 17.18 2.71 -33.15
C ALA A 195 18.22 1.71 -32.61
N GLU A 196 18.71 1.93 -31.39
CA GLU A 196 19.68 1.05 -30.73
C GLU A 196 19.07 -0.30 -30.37
N ALA A 197 17.82 -0.34 -29.91
CA ALA A 197 17.09 -1.58 -29.67
C ALA A 197 16.90 -2.37 -30.97
N GLY A 198 16.60 -1.69 -32.08
CA GLY A 198 16.54 -2.31 -33.40
C GLY A 198 17.89 -2.86 -33.88
N GLN A 199 19.00 -2.23 -33.49
CA GLN A 199 20.35 -2.73 -33.79
C GLN A 199 20.69 -3.95 -32.92
N LEU A 200 20.44 -3.89 -31.61
CA LEU A 200 20.65 -5.00 -30.70
C LEU A 200 19.86 -6.24 -31.14
N GLY A 201 18.58 -6.06 -31.51
CA GLY A 201 17.75 -7.16 -31.99
C GLY A 201 18.33 -7.88 -33.21
N ARG A 202 18.90 -7.14 -34.18
CA ARG A 202 19.57 -7.74 -35.35
C ARG A 202 20.83 -8.52 -34.95
N THR A 203 21.65 -7.93 -34.08
CA THR A 203 22.88 -8.57 -33.60
C THR A 203 22.60 -9.86 -32.83
N LEU A 204 21.52 -9.91 -32.03
CA LEU A 204 21.13 -11.12 -31.31
C LEU A 204 20.69 -12.24 -32.27
N VAL A 205 19.94 -11.91 -33.33
CA VAL A 205 19.54 -12.89 -34.36
C VAL A 205 20.77 -13.44 -35.10
N GLU A 206 21.70 -12.58 -35.50
CA GLU A 206 22.95 -12.99 -36.16
C GLU A 206 23.80 -13.89 -35.25
N PHE A 207 23.81 -13.61 -33.94
CA PHE A 207 24.53 -14.42 -32.95
C PHE A 207 23.94 -15.83 -32.81
N GLU A 208 22.61 -15.94 -32.76
CA GLU A 208 21.89 -17.22 -32.69
C GLU A 208 22.11 -18.06 -33.96
N GLU A 209 22.12 -17.44 -35.14
CA GLU A 209 22.43 -18.13 -36.40
C GLU A 209 23.86 -18.68 -36.45
N GLN A 210 24.82 -18.01 -35.82
CA GLN A 210 26.22 -18.45 -35.74
C GLN A 210 26.45 -19.52 -34.65
N HIS A 211 25.59 -19.56 -33.64
CA HIS A 211 25.69 -20.46 -32.50
C HIS A 211 24.35 -21.17 -32.28
N PRO A 212 23.91 -22.02 -33.22
CA PRO A 212 22.68 -22.74 -33.08
C PRO A 212 22.72 -23.53 -31.77
N THR A 213 21.76 -23.28 -30.89
CA THR A 213 21.58 -24.05 -29.68
C THR A 213 21.15 -25.46 -30.10
N ASP A 214 21.96 -26.47 -29.78
CA ASP A 214 21.61 -27.88 -29.98
C ASP A 214 20.45 -28.25 -29.02
N THR A 215 19.23 -27.82 -29.33
CA THR A 215 18.03 -28.15 -28.55
C THR A 215 17.32 -29.42 -29.02
N ASP A 216 17.78 -30.06 -30.10
CA ASP A 216 17.19 -31.30 -30.65
C ASP A 216 18.00 -32.56 -30.31
N SER A 217 18.24 -32.82 -29.02
CA SER A 217 18.74 -34.12 -28.58
C SER A 217 18.01 -34.65 -27.34
N ASP A 218 16.71 -34.95 -27.51
CA ASP A 218 16.01 -35.95 -26.69
C ASP A 218 14.85 -36.59 -27.48
N HIS A 219 15.15 -37.70 -28.14
CA HIS A 219 14.22 -38.76 -28.55
C HIS A 219 14.81 -40.11 -28.15
#